data_AF-A0A397AMZ3-F1
#
_entry.id   AF-A0A397AMZ3-F1
#
_cell.length_a   1.000
_cell.length_b   1.000
_cell.length_c   1.000
_cell.angle_alpha   90.00
_cell.angle_beta   90.00
_cell.angle_gamma   90.00
#
_symmetry.space_group_name_H-M   'P 1'
#
loop_
_entity.id
_entity.type
_entity.pdbx_description
1 polymer ?
#
loop_
_entity_poly.entity_id
_entity_poly.type
_entity_poly.pdbx_seq_one_letter_code
_entity_poly.pdbx_strand_id
1 'polypeptide(L)'
;MQEQKVIQFIDTVVLPRHNASREAFFDGKIGMWHFVRHRPAERNSRNRSADTMVTTLVNVDGKVCTNYVLNKVVPAIKAKFQSDIKKLNVVDPTLSETERDPRLAEIKAHTTTIQHEVIDREATKKFTNQRSAAHNFLVSAI
;
A
#
# COMPACT_ATOMS: atom_id res chain seq x y z
N MET A 1 -22.65 28.81 18.90
CA MET A 1 -22.03 27.49 19.11
C MET A 1 -21.04 27.29 17.97
N GLN A 2 -19.73 27.52 18.21
CA GLN A 2 -18.71 27.31 17.19
C GLN A 2 -18.59 25.80 16.96
N GLU A 3 -18.85 25.35 15.75
CA GLU A 3 -18.60 23.97 15.35
C GLU A 3 -17.09 23.74 15.40
N GLN A 4 -16.60 23.03 16.42
CA GLN A 4 -15.19 22.67 16.50
C GLN A 4 -14.88 21.67 15.39
N LYS A 5 -14.18 22.15 14.37
CA LYS A 5 -13.81 21.34 13.22
C LYS A 5 -12.52 20.61 13.51
N VAL A 6 -12.61 19.31 13.75
CA VAL A 6 -11.43 18.45 13.97
C VAL A 6 -10.62 18.37 12.69
N ILE A 7 -9.33 18.71 12.76
CA ILE A 7 -8.39 18.58 11.66
C ILE A 7 -7.77 17.18 11.73
N GLN A 8 -7.90 16.41 10.65
CA GLN A 8 -7.35 15.05 10.57
C GLN A 8 -6.30 14.97 9.47
N PHE A 9 -5.28 14.14 9.71
CA PHE A 9 -4.15 13.91 8.81
C PHE A 9 -3.86 12.41 8.69
N ILE A 10 -3.36 12.00 7.53
CA ILE A 10 -2.71 10.70 7.36
C ILE A 10 -1.23 10.97 7.06
N ASP A 11 -0.35 10.40 7.88
CA ASP A 11 1.08 10.34 7.59
C ASP A 11 1.44 8.92 7.14
N THR A 12 2.43 8.81 6.27
CA THR A 12 3.02 7.50 5.94
C THR A 12 4.52 7.57 6.11
N VAL A 13 4.97 6.81 7.11
CA VAL A 13 6.38 6.62 7.43
C VAL A 13 6.74 5.16 7.20
N VAL A 14 7.85 4.93 6.52
CA VAL A 14 8.46 3.63 6.27
C VAL A 14 9.80 3.57 6.98
N LEU A 15 10.26 2.36 7.31
CA LEU A 15 11.56 2.17 7.95
C LEU A 15 12.68 2.81 7.10
N PRO A 16 13.52 3.68 7.71
CA PRO A 16 14.69 4.25 7.04
C PRO A 16 15.59 3.15 6.50
N ARG A 17 16.07 3.31 5.27
CA ARG A 17 17.02 2.37 4.66
C ARG A 17 18.40 2.99 4.67
N HIS A 18 19.35 2.25 5.24
CA HIS A 18 20.75 2.62 5.30
C HIS A 18 21.54 1.82 4.26
N ASN A 19 22.50 2.46 3.61
CA ASN A 19 23.46 1.76 2.74
C ASN A 19 24.50 0.99 3.57
N ALA A 20 25.36 0.21 2.91
CA ALA A 20 26.44 -0.54 3.57
C ALA A 20 27.40 0.35 4.38
N SER A 21 27.49 1.64 4.04
CA SER A 21 28.27 2.67 4.74
C SER A 21 27.52 3.34 5.90
N ARG A 22 26.34 2.84 6.30
CA ARG A 22 25.45 3.37 7.35
C ARG A 22 24.84 4.75 7.08
N GLU A 23 24.97 5.26 5.86
CA GLU A 23 24.33 6.51 5.45
C GLU A 23 22.86 6.24 5.09
N ALA A 24 21.95 7.01 5.71
CA ALA A 24 20.52 6.92 5.44
C ALA A 24 20.21 7.60 4.10
N PHE A 25 20.19 6.84 3.00
CA PHE A 25 19.80 7.41 1.70
C PHE A 25 18.28 7.58 1.58
N PHE A 26 17.51 6.95 2.47
CA PHE A 26 16.06 7.11 2.55
C PHE A 26 15.65 7.38 3.99
N ASP A 27 15.10 8.56 4.23
CA ASP A 27 14.70 9.07 5.54
C ASP A 27 13.40 8.44 6.10
N GLY A 28 12.76 7.58 5.31
CA GLY A 28 11.53 6.89 5.70
C GLY A 28 10.27 7.72 5.49
N LYS A 29 10.34 9.00 5.13
CA LYS A 29 9.17 9.88 5.05
C LYS A 29 8.60 9.86 3.63
N ILE A 30 7.36 9.41 3.49
CA ILE A 30 6.70 9.37 2.17
C ILE A 30 5.87 10.62 1.93
N GLY A 31 5.12 11.07 2.96
CA GLY A 31 4.32 12.28 2.88
C GLY A 31 3.22 12.36 3.94
N MET A 32 2.69 13.57 4.12
CA MET A 32 1.59 13.90 5.02
C MET A 32 0.41 14.41 4.19
N TRP A 33 -0.76 13.81 4.37
CA TRP A 33 -1.97 14.14 3.63
C TRP A 33 -3.05 14.72 4.54
N HIS A 34 -3.63 15.83 4.11
CA HIS A 34 -4.64 16.58 4.86
C HIS A 34 -6.02 16.37 4.22
N PHE A 35 -7.05 16.11 5.03
CA PHE A 35 -8.42 15.95 4.54
C PHE A 35 -9.06 17.29 4.20
N VAL A 36 -8.79 17.75 2.97
CA VAL A 36 -9.29 19.02 2.44
C VAL A 36 -10.16 18.83 1.21
N ARG A 37 -11.21 19.66 1.10
CA ARG A 37 -12.01 19.83 -0.10
C ARG A 37 -11.96 21.28 -0.52
N HIS A 38 -11.61 21.52 -1.78
CA HIS A 38 -11.73 22.84 -2.37
C HIS A 38 -13.20 23.08 -2.72
N ARG A 39 -13.76 24.16 -2.19
CA ARG A 39 -15.09 24.66 -2.56
C ARG A 39 -14.99 26.14 -2.91
N PRO A 40 -15.80 26.64 -3.85
CA PRO A 40 -15.90 28.07 -4.08
C PRO A 40 -16.35 28.76 -2.79
N ALA A 41 -15.80 29.94 -2.52
CA ALA A 41 -16.18 30.75 -1.37
C ALA A 41 -17.69 31.10 -1.44
N GLU A 42 -18.49 30.55 -0.51
CA GLU A 42 -19.93 30.80 -0.45
C GLU A 42 -20.28 32.25 -0.04
N ARG A 43 -19.36 32.94 0.63
CA ARG A 43 -19.52 34.33 1.04
C ARG A 43 -18.36 35.16 0.52
N ASN A 44 -18.70 36.29 -0.10
CA ASN A 44 -17.75 37.34 -0.37
C ASN A 44 -17.26 37.91 0.97
N SER A 45 -15.95 37.87 1.18
CA SER A 45 -15.30 38.46 2.34
C SER A 45 -14.10 39.27 1.88
N ARG A 46 -13.67 40.23 2.70
CA ARG A 46 -12.54 41.11 2.36
C ARG A 46 -11.25 40.35 2.01
N ASN A 47 -11.11 39.11 2.48
CA ASN A 47 -9.92 38.27 2.24
C ASN A 47 -10.15 37.14 1.21
N ARG A 48 -11.38 37.00 0.68
CA ARG A 48 -11.79 35.94 -0.25
C ARG A 48 -12.97 36.45 -1.08
N SER A 49 -12.72 36.85 -2.33
CA SER A 49 -13.82 37.19 -3.24
C SER A 49 -14.69 35.95 -3.46
N ALA A 50 -15.99 36.17 -3.70
CA ALA A 50 -16.87 35.10 -4.16
C ALA A 50 -16.24 34.40 -5.38
N ASP A 51 -16.40 33.08 -5.46
CA ASP A 51 -15.77 32.17 -6.44
C ASP A 51 -14.27 31.88 -6.27
N THR A 52 -13.58 32.47 -5.29
CA THR A 52 -12.22 32.01 -4.95
C THR A 52 -12.28 30.58 -4.41
N MET A 53 -11.41 29.68 -4.91
CA MET A 53 -11.32 28.31 -4.42
C MET A 53 -10.77 28.28 -3.00
N VAL A 54 -11.64 27.97 -2.03
CA VAL A 54 -11.30 27.89 -0.61
C VAL A 54 -11.13 26.44 -0.19
N THR A 55 -10.01 26.17 0.46
CA THR A 55 -9.74 24.87 1.07
C THR A 55 -10.55 24.76 2.37
N THR A 56 -11.54 23.89 2.38
CA THR A 56 -12.35 23.60 3.55
C THR A 56 -12.01 22.21 4.08
N LEU A 57 -11.92 22.09 5.41
CA LEU A 57 -11.73 20.79 6.06
C LEU A 57 -12.96 19.90 5.81
N VAL A 58 -12.76 18.60 5.67
CA VAL A 58 -13.85 17.64 5.41
C VAL A 58 -14.07 16.80 6.65
N ASN A 59 -15.33 16.50 6.98
CA ASN A 59 -15.63 15.50 8.01
C ASN A 59 -15.20 14.12 7.49
N VAL A 60 -14.29 13.46 8.19
CA VAL A 60 -13.69 12.20 7.75
C VAL A 60 -14.62 11.06 8.15
N ASP A 61 -15.21 10.42 7.14
CA ASP A 61 -15.89 9.12 7.26
C ASP A 61 -14.91 7.99 6.87
N GLY A 62 -15.17 6.77 7.34
CA GLY A 62 -14.35 5.60 7.01
C GLY A 62 -14.17 5.42 5.50
N LYS A 63 -15.22 5.67 4.71
CA LYS A 63 -15.18 5.63 3.23
C LYS A 63 -14.24 6.68 2.64
N VAL A 64 -14.22 7.88 3.22
CA VAL A 64 -13.35 8.99 2.77
C VAL A 64 -11.90 8.65 3.08
N CYS A 65 -11.63 8.10 4.26
CA CYS A 65 -10.30 7.62 4.65
C CYS A 65 -9.78 6.56 3.67
N THR A 66 -10.56 5.50 3.41
CA THR A 66 -10.17 4.43 2.50
C THR A 66 -9.92 4.93 1.08
N ASN A 67 -10.77 5.84 0.57
CA ASN A 67 -10.57 6.46 -0.74
C ASN A 67 -9.26 7.26 -0.80
N TYR A 68 -8.94 8.01 0.27
CA TYR A 68 -7.72 8.80 0.36
C TYR A 68 -6.47 7.91 0.36
N VAL A 69 -6.50 6.83 1.12
CA VAL A 69 -5.40 5.85 1.15
C VAL A 69 -5.19 5.25 -0.24
N LEU A 70 -6.25 4.77 -0.88
CA LEU A 70 -6.17 4.12 -2.19
C LEU A 70 -5.73 5.06 -3.32
N ASN A 71 -6.21 6.31 -3.33
CA ASN A 71 -5.98 7.23 -4.44
C ASN A 71 -4.78 8.17 -4.23
N LYS A 72 -4.31 8.37 -2.99
CA LYS A 72 -3.19 9.28 -2.69
C LYS A 72 -2.01 8.54 -2.08
N VAL A 73 -2.23 7.75 -1.05
CA VAL A 73 -1.16 7.11 -0.27
C VAL A 73 -0.54 5.95 -1.04
N VAL A 74 -1.35 5.00 -1.53
CA VAL A 74 -0.87 3.83 -2.26
C VAL A 74 -0.05 4.21 -3.52
N PRO A 75 -0.50 5.15 -4.37
CA PRO A 75 0.28 5.59 -5.52
C PRO A 75 1.57 6.30 -5.13
N ALA A 76 1.57 7.10 -4.06
CA ALA A 76 2.77 7.77 -3.58
C ALA A 76 3.83 6.76 -3.06
N ILE A 77 3.38 5.73 -2.33
CA ILE A 77 4.25 4.61 -1.92
C ILE A 77 4.82 3.93 -3.18
N LYS A 78 3.98 3.55 -4.15
CA LYS A 78 4.44 2.89 -5.38
C LYS A 78 5.43 3.75 -6.17
N ALA A 79 5.21 5.07 -6.24
CA ALA A 79 6.11 5.97 -6.93
C ALA A 79 7.48 6.08 -6.24
N LYS A 80 7.51 6.04 -4.90
CA LYS A 80 8.76 6.09 -4.11
C LYS A 80 9.52 4.76 -4.11
N PHE A 81 8.83 3.63 -4.25
CA PHE A 81 9.43 2.31 -4.26
C PHE A 81 9.21 1.63 -5.62
N GLN A 82 10.09 1.91 -6.58
CA GLN A 82 9.95 1.44 -7.96
C GLN A 82 10.25 -0.06 -8.19
N SER A 83 10.61 -0.86 -7.17
CA SER A 83 10.99 -2.28 -7.38
C SER A 83 10.80 -3.24 -6.20
N ASP A 84 10.64 -2.77 -4.96
CA ASP A 84 10.90 -3.62 -3.78
C ASP A 84 9.68 -4.00 -2.94
N ILE A 85 8.51 -3.40 -3.18
CA ILE A 85 7.31 -3.68 -2.37
C ILE A 85 6.44 -4.73 -3.07
N LYS A 86 6.70 -6.00 -2.78
CA LYS A 86 5.91 -7.15 -3.31
C LYS A 86 4.56 -7.33 -2.60
N LYS A 87 4.33 -6.72 -1.43
CA LYS A 87 3.05 -6.75 -0.68
C LYS A 87 2.85 -5.45 0.11
N LEU A 88 1.72 -4.77 -0.12
CA LEU A 88 1.24 -3.64 0.68
C LEU A 88 0.00 -4.10 1.45
N ASN A 89 0.10 -4.24 2.77
CA ASN A 89 -1.04 -4.59 3.61
C ASN A 89 -1.69 -3.30 4.11
N VAL A 90 -2.87 -2.97 3.60
CA VAL A 90 -3.69 -1.89 4.15
C VAL A 90 -4.45 -2.47 5.34
N VAL A 91 -4.06 -2.10 6.55
CA VAL A 91 -4.74 -2.51 7.79
C VAL A 91 -5.73 -1.41 8.16
N ASP A 92 -6.98 -1.80 8.39
CA ASP A 92 -8.05 -0.89 8.86
C ASP A 92 -7.71 -0.40 10.28
N PRO A 93 -7.67 0.93 10.53
CA PRO A 93 -7.34 1.49 11.84
C PRO A 93 -8.38 1.22 12.94
N THR A 94 -9.52 0.59 12.62
CA THR A 94 -10.57 0.27 13.61
C THR A 94 -10.38 -1.08 14.33
N LEU A 95 -9.43 -1.92 13.92
CA LEU A 95 -9.18 -3.21 14.58
C LEU A 95 -8.26 -3.03 15.79
N SER A 96 -8.75 -3.43 16.97
CA SER A 96 -7.99 -3.37 18.23
C SER A 96 -6.66 -4.11 18.12
N GLU A 97 -5.63 -3.60 18.81
CA GLU A 97 -4.28 -4.19 18.84
C GLU A 97 -4.24 -5.68 19.13
N THR A 98 -5.20 -6.16 19.92
CA THR A 98 -5.33 -7.52 20.41
C THR A 98 -5.66 -8.56 19.32
N GLU A 99 -6.20 -8.15 18.17
CA GLU A 99 -6.60 -9.08 17.09
C GLU A 99 -5.55 -9.20 15.97
N ARG A 100 -4.51 -8.36 15.97
CA ARG A 100 -3.52 -8.26 14.87
C ARG A 100 -2.54 -9.43 14.82
N ASP A 101 -2.05 -9.89 15.97
CA ASP A 101 -1.04 -10.94 16.05
C ASP A 101 -1.52 -12.33 15.62
N PRO A 102 -2.70 -12.83 16.06
CA PRO A 102 -3.17 -14.15 15.64
C PRO A 102 -3.51 -14.19 14.15
N ARG A 103 -4.09 -13.11 13.60
CA ARG A 103 -4.40 -13.02 12.16
C ARG A 103 -3.15 -12.93 11.30
N LEU A 104 -2.11 -12.22 11.77
CA LEU A 104 -0.84 -12.17 11.06
C LEU A 104 -0.13 -13.53 11.06
N ALA A 105 -0.24 -14.30 12.15
CA ALA A 105 0.29 -15.66 12.21
C ALA A 105 -0.44 -16.61 11.24
N GLU A 106 -1.77 -16.56 11.17
CA GLU A 106 -2.57 -17.35 10.21
C GLU A 106 -2.21 -17.01 8.75
N ILE A 107 -2.15 -15.71 8.41
CA ILE A 107 -1.82 -15.28 7.04
C ILE A 107 -0.40 -15.70 6.65
N LYS A 108 0.55 -15.62 7.58
CA LYS A 108 1.92 -16.10 7.37
C LYS A 108 1.93 -17.61 7.14
N ALA A 109 1.23 -18.39 7.96
CA ALA A 109 1.16 -19.84 7.83
C ALA A 109 0.57 -20.27 6.48
N HIS A 110 -0.59 -19.72 6.09
CA HIS A 110 -1.22 -20.03 4.80
C HIS A 110 -0.35 -19.60 3.61
N THR A 111 0.32 -18.45 3.71
CA THR A 111 1.25 -18.03 2.66
C THR A 111 2.41 -19.01 2.54
N THR A 112 3.02 -19.43 3.66
CA THR A 112 4.12 -20.41 3.67
C THR A 112 3.69 -21.72 3.01
N THR A 113 2.55 -22.29 3.37
CA THR A 113 2.03 -23.52 2.74
C THR A 113 1.87 -23.37 1.23
N ILE A 114 1.28 -22.26 0.77
CA ILE A 114 1.11 -21.98 -0.66
C ILE A 114 2.46 -21.82 -1.37
N GLN A 115 3.46 -21.18 -0.75
CA GLN A 115 4.80 -21.07 -1.34
C GLN A 115 5.44 -22.45 -1.54
N HIS A 116 5.36 -23.33 -0.53
CA HIS A 116 5.92 -24.68 -0.63
C HIS A 116 5.23 -25.52 -1.72
N GLU A 117 3.90 -25.47 -1.81
CA GLU A 117 3.15 -26.18 -2.86
C GLU A 117 3.48 -25.68 -4.27
N VAL A 118 3.66 -24.37 -4.45
CA VAL A 118 4.03 -23.78 -5.75
C VAL A 118 5.43 -24.21 -6.18
N ILE A 119 6.39 -24.22 -5.25
CA ILE A 119 7.77 -24.65 -5.51
C ILE A 119 7.81 -26.13 -5.90
N ASP A 120 7.13 -27.00 -5.14
CA ASP A 120 7.08 -28.44 -5.42
C ASP A 120 6.38 -28.74 -6.75
N ARG A 121 5.29 -28.03 -7.05
CA ARG A 121 4.58 -28.13 -8.33
C ARG A 121 5.41 -27.61 -9.51
N GLU A 122 6.27 -26.62 -9.30
CA GLU A 122 7.16 -26.13 -10.35
C GLU A 122 8.34 -27.08 -10.58
N ALA A 123 8.94 -27.63 -9.52
CA ALA A 123 10.01 -28.61 -9.61
C ALA A 123 9.58 -29.88 -10.35
N THR A 124 8.39 -30.38 -10.07
CA THR A 124 7.81 -31.57 -10.73
C THR A 124 7.52 -31.31 -12.22
N LYS A 125 7.01 -30.12 -12.59
CA LYS A 125 6.80 -29.72 -13.99
C LYS A 125 8.11 -29.62 -14.78
N LYS A 126 9.19 -29.14 -14.16
CA LYS A 126 10.51 -29.06 -14.81
C LYS A 126 11.02 -30.46 -15.16
N PHE A 127 10.88 -31.41 -14.24
CA PHE A 127 11.33 -32.79 -14.45
C PHE A 127 10.51 -33.54 -15.51
N THR A 128 9.18 -33.36 -15.54
CA THR A 128 8.34 -33.99 -16.58
C THR A 128 8.57 -33.38 -17.97
N ASN A 129 8.78 -32.06 -18.07
CA ASN A 129 9.13 -31.40 -19.32
C ASN A 129 10.49 -31.89 -19.85
N GLN A 130 11.48 -32.05 -18.99
CA GLN A 130 12.79 -32.59 -19.38
C GLN A 130 12.69 -34.06 -19.83
N ARG A 131 11.91 -34.89 -19.11
CA ARG A 131 11.67 -36.29 -19.48
C ARG A 131 10.93 -36.42 -20.82
N SER A 132 9.95 -35.54 -21.07
CA SER A 132 9.23 -35.44 -22.34
C SER A 132 10.16 -35.01 -23.48
N ALA A 133 11.02 -34.02 -23.25
CA ALA A 133 12.01 -33.58 -24.25
C ALA A 133 13.03 -34.69 -24.59
N ALA A 134 13.53 -35.42 -23.59
CA ALA A 134 14.43 -36.55 -23.80
C ALA A 134 13.75 -37.70 -24.57
N HIS A 135 12.49 -38.00 -24.27
CA HIS A 135 11.72 -39.03 -24.97
C HIS A 135 11.47 -38.63 -26.44
N ASN A 136 11.08 -37.38 -26.71
CA ASN A 136 10.88 -36.89 -28.08
C ASN A 136 12.17 -36.90 -28.90
N PHE A 137 13.31 -36.58 -28.27
CA PHE A 137 14.63 -36.65 -28.93
C PHE A 137 15.00 -38.08 -29.29
N LEU A 138 14.79 -39.04 -28.39
CA LEU A 138 15.07 -40.46 -28.63
C LEU A 138 14.17 -41.03 -29.74
N VAL A 139 12.87 -40.70 -29.74
CA VAL A 139 11.91 -41.16 -30.75
C VAL A 139 12.20 -40.58 -32.13
N SER A 140 12.85 -39.41 -32.23
CA SER A 140 13.23 -38.80 -33.51
C SER A 140 14.58 -39.32 -34.06
N ALA A 141 15.32 -40.11 -33.29
CA ALA A 141 16.62 -40.64 -33.66
C ALA A 141 16.58 -42.12 -34.14
N ILE A 142 15.40 -42.73 -34.17
CA ILE A 142 15.11 -44.06 -34.76
C ILE A 142 14.51 -43.85 -36.14
#